data_AF-A0A850TAK0-F1
#
_entry.id   AF-A0A850TAK0-F1
#
_cell.length_a   1.000
_cell.length_b   1.000
_cell.length_c   1.000
_cell.angle_alpha   90.00
_cell.angle_beta   90.00
_cell.angle_gamma   90.00
#
_symmetry.space_group_name_H-M   'P 1'
#
loop_
_entity.id
_entity.type
_entity.pdbx_description
1 polymer ?
#
loop_
_entity_poly.entity_id
_entity_poly.type
_entity_poly.pdbx_seq_one_letter_code
_entity_poly.pdbx_strand_id
1 'polypeptide(L)'
;MFCKENAIAVIPIIIIIDAVRQAKCRDNYTDVIKSVIKWSILTAIPFLIYFFFRTNGFEHYFYASEKAKTIVMPHTLPKNSAPDLLSTKIFGVYSVGELLFLFPVIGFYIKKLIIPFPLNFAIVNIHTIVYSVFFSLLCLINLIFACYRKWTLPVFFIILILSFSPSLLVALDKVAWVPMAERYLYFSLTVMSIGIAMLFQWMYQYKNIHPKIIITTLIIFLSVNTISTFYRQFDFKDDRSIWRVTLKNNPENSMVLCLYGQSLEGKEKEKAFEKAVSNPEPFKWRDKATLTLAGIKMADGKYHEAMQLIDHALTIKKNYENYYHAATIIYESDIEDAAFELERIDLALGYFQEAYKKRKTADSIYKIATILKRLGKHTEARIKFQELIKRHPKSEYAKYSEKHLRWL
;
A
#
# COMPACT_ATOMS: atom_id res chain seq x y z
N MET A 1 -4.33 3.37 9.00
CA MET A 1 -4.45 1.95 9.41
C MET A 1 -3.05 1.37 9.63
N PHE A 2 -2.35 1.87 10.65
CA PHE A 2 -1.05 1.37 11.16
C PHE A 2 -0.94 1.51 12.70
N CYS A 3 -2.08 1.71 13.39
CA CYS A 3 -2.08 1.92 14.85
C CYS A 3 -1.51 0.73 15.62
N LYS A 4 -1.41 -0.45 14.99
CA LYS A 4 -0.97 -1.69 15.61
C LYS A 4 0.56 -1.84 15.53
N GLU A 5 1.16 -1.46 14.42
CA GLU A 5 2.61 -1.45 14.21
C GLU A 5 3.30 -0.38 15.08
N ASN A 6 2.62 0.75 15.34
CA ASN A 6 3.09 1.78 16.27
C ASN A 6 3.31 1.23 17.70
N ALA A 7 2.52 0.23 18.13
CA ALA A 7 2.67 -0.35 19.47
C ALA A 7 3.98 -1.14 19.64
N ILE A 8 4.49 -1.75 18.56
CA ILE A 8 5.78 -2.44 18.58
C ILE A 8 6.91 -1.43 18.79
N ALA A 9 6.83 -0.27 18.15
CA ALA A 9 7.86 0.77 18.24
C ALA A 9 7.99 1.35 19.67
N VAL A 10 6.97 1.19 20.52
CA VAL A 10 7.00 1.61 21.94
C VAL A 10 7.94 0.72 22.78
N ILE A 11 8.13 -0.55 22.41
CA ILE A 11 8.94 -1.51 23.17
C ILE A 11 10.40 -1.05 23.33
N PRO A 12 11.17 -0.79 22.25
CA PRO A 12 12.55 -0.32 22.39
C PRO A 12 12.62 1.05 23.09
N ILE A 13 11.59 1.89 22.95
CA ILE A 13 11.50 3.19 23.63
C ILE A 13 11.45 3.03 25.15
N ILE A 14 10.61 2.12 25.67
CA ILE A 14 10.52 1.85 27.12
C ILE A 14 11.87 1.37 27.67
N ILE A 15 12.51 0.43 26.97
CA ILE A 15 13.80 -0.14 27.38
C ILE A 15 14.88 0.96 27.45
N ILE A 16 14.96 1.82 26.43
CA ILE A 16 15.95 2.90 26.38
C ILE A 16 15.70 3.96 27.46
N ILE A 17 14.44 4.36 27.67
CA ILE A 17 14.08 5.34 28.71
C ILE A 17 14.51 4.85 30.08
N ASP A 18 14.19 3.60 30.43
CA ASP A 18 14.54 3.07 31.75
C ASP A 18 16.05 2.81 31.90
N ALA A 19 16.73 2.34 30.85
CA ALA A 19 18.19 2.18 30.85
C ALA A 19 18.90 3.51 31.14
N VAL A 20 18.48 4.58 30.47
CA VAL A 20 19.04 5.93 30.66
C VAL A 20 18.71 6.47 32.04
N ARG A 21 17.48 6.27 32.52
CA ARG A 21 17.07 6.67 33.87
C ARG A 21 17.96 6.02 34.92
N GLN A 22 18.24 4.72 34.78
CA GLN A 22 19.07 3.99 35.73
C GLN A 22 20.53 4.35 35.64
N ALA A 23 21.06 4.55 34.43
CA ALA A 23 22.43 5.02 34.22
C ALA A 23 22.69 6.40 34.85
N LYS A 24 21.65 7.22 35.00
CA LYS A 24 21.74 8.53 35.67
C LYS A 24 21.61 8.46 37.19
N CYS A 25 20.85 7.50 37.71
CA CYS A 25 20.54 7.41 39.15
C CYS A 25 21.45 6.43 39.91
N ARG A 26 22.18 5.54 39.22
CA ARG A 26 22.99 4.49 39.86
C ARG A 26 24.37 4.43 39.22
N ASP A 27 25.40 4.38 40.05
CA ASP A 27 26.78 4.19 39.60
C ASP A 27 27.07 2.74 39.16
N ASN A 28 26.15 1.80 39.43
CA ASN A 28 26.35 0.39 39.15
C ASN A 28 25.72 -0.04 37.80
N TYR A 29 26.58 -0.31 36.82
CA TYR A 29 26.21 -0.79 35.48
C TYR A 29 25.39 -2.10 35.51
N THR A 30 25.58 -2.94 36.52
CA THR A 30 24.84 -4.21 36.64
C THR A 30 23.33 -4.00 36.83
N ASP A 31 22.91 -2.90 37.46
CA ASP A 31 21.51 -2.59 37.66
C ASP A 31 20.82 -2.14 36.36
N VAL A 32 21.54 -1.36 35.55
CA VAL A 32 21.09 -0.97 34.21
C VAL A 32 20.82 -2.20 33.35
N ILE A 33 21.75 -3.16 33.34
CA ILE A 33 21.58 -4.43 32.61
C ILE A 33 20.36 -5.20 33.13
N LYS A 34 20.25 -5.37 34.45
CA LYS A 34 19.11 -6.10 35.05
C LYS A 34 17.77 -5.52 34.62
N SER A 35 17.68 -4.20 34.54
CA SER A 35 16.44 -3.57 34.15
C SER A 35 16.16 -3.63 32.65
N VAL A 36 17.18 -3.49 31.80
CA VAL A 36 17.05 -3.74 30.36
C VAL A 36 16.54 -5.15 30.11
N ILE A 37 17.09 -6.16 30.79
CA ILE A 37 16.62 -7.55 30.71
C ILE A 37 15.17 -7.66 31.17
N LYS A 38 14.83 -7.09 32.34
CA LYS A 38 13.47 -7.10 32.88
C LYS A 38 12.45 -6.55 31.89
N TRP A 39 12.69 -5.37 31.32
CA TRP A 39 11.79 -4.75 30.35
C TRP A 39 11.76 -5.49 29.03
N SER A 40 12.88 -6.04 28.57
CA SER A 40 12.94 -6.88 27.37
C SER A 40 12.07 -8.13 27.53
N ILE A 41 12.14 -8.83 28.66
CA ILE A 41 11.29 -10.00 28.94
C ILE A 41 9.81 -9.60 29.02
N LEU A 42 9.50 -8.52 29.76
CA LEU A 42 8.13 -8.07 29.95
C LEU A 42 7.48 -7.65 28.62
N THR A 43 8.24 -7.04 27.72
CA THR A 43 7.76 -6.59 26.41
C THR A 43 7.81 -7.68 25.33
N ALA A 44 8.62 -8.73 25.50
CA ALA A 44 8.66 -9.88 24.60
C ALA A 44 7.31 -10.62 24.55
N ILE A 45 6.60 -10.74 25.67
CA ILE A 45 5.30 -11.40 25.74
C ILE A 45 4.25 -10.72 24.84
N PRO A 46 3.92 -9.43 24.99
CA PRO A 46 2.96 -8.75 24.12
C PRO A 46 3.45 -8.69 22.66
N PHE A 47 4.76 -8.62 22.42
CA PHE A 47 5.33 -8.70 21.08
C PHE A 47 5.07 -10.06 20.42
N LEU A 48 5.34 -11.17 21.10
CA LEU A 48 5.08 -12.52 20.62
C LEU A 48 3.58 -12.75 20.39
N ILE A 49 2.73 -12.31 21.33
CA ILE A 49 1.27 -12.37 21.19
C ILE A 49 0.82 -11.60 19.94
N TYR A 50 1.33 -10.37 19.75
CA TYR A 50 1.01 -9.56 18.58
C TYR A 50 1.39 -10.28 17.28
N PHE A 51 2.62 -10.78 17.18
CA PHE A 51 3.09 -11.47 15.97
C PHE A 51 2.29 -12.75 15.73
N PHE A 52 1.98 -13.52 16.78
CA PHE A 52 1.15 -14.72 16.68
C PHE A 52 -0.24 -14.41 16.12
N PHE A 53 -0.90 -13.35 16.58
CA PHE A 53 -2.18 -12.92 16.00
C PHE A 53 -2.04 -12.36 14.59
N ARG A 54 -0.93 -11.67 14.28
CA ARG A 54 -0.70 -11.01 12.99
C ARG A 54 -0.39 -11.98 11.85
N THR A 55 0.36 -13.05 12.12
CA THR A 55 0.68 -14.09 11.14
C THR A 55 -0.44 -15.12 10.98
N ASN A 56 -1.66 -14.78 11.41
CA ASN A 56 -2.80 -15.68 11.43
C ASN A 56 -2.43 -17.01 12.12
N GLY A 57 -1.72 -16.95 13.25
CA GLY A 57 -1.20 -18.13 13.95
C GLY A 57 -2.28 -19.18 14.24
N PHE A 58 -3.52 -18.73 14.52
CA PHE A 58 -4.68 -19.61 14.62
C PHE A 58 -5.12 -20.18 13.27
N GLU A 59 -5.15 -19.40 12.21
CA GLU A 59 -5.55 -19.88 10.88
C GLU A 59 -4.56 -20.91 10.34
N HIS A 60 -3.25 -20.73 10.56
CA HIS A 60 -2.23 -21.75 10.27
C HIS A 60 -2.34 -22.98 11.17
N TYR A 61 -2.63 -22.80 12.46
CA TYR A 61 -2.87 -23.92 13.38
C TYR A 61 -4.14 -24.71 13.00
N PHE A 62 -5.23 -24.02 12.61
CA PHE A 62 -6.46 -24.64 12.16
C PHE A 62 -6.30 -25.28 10.78
N TYR A 63 -5.61 -24.65 9.82
CA TYR A 63 -5.27 -25.27 8.53
C TYR A 63 -4.38 -26.50 8.69
N ALA A 64 -3.39 -26.44 9.60
CA ALA A 64 -2.53 -27.58 9.91
C ALA A 64 -3.31 -28.70 10.62
N SER A 65 -4.24 -28.36 11.53
CA SER A 65 -5.14 -29.28 12.21
C SER A 65 -6.16 -29.92 11.25
N GLU A 66 -6.73 -29.16 10.30
CA GLU A 66 -7.62 -29.68 9.27
C GLU A 66 -6.87 -30.59 8.28
N LYS A 67 -5.66 -30.20 7.87
CA LYS A 67 -4.78 -31.08 7.07
C LYS A 67 -4.40 -32.34 7.83
N ALA A 68 -4.12 -32.26 9.13
CA ALA A 68 -3.80 -33.43 9.96
C ALA A 68 -4.99 -34.39 10.10
N LYS A 69 -6.23 -33.88 10.06
CA LYS A 69 -7.46 -34.70 10.05
C LYS A 69 -7.82 -35.30 8.68
N THR A 70 -7.22 -34.83 7.59
CA THR A 70 -7.52 -35.27 6.21
C THR A 70 -6.40 -36.07 5.55
N ILE A 71 -5.42 -36.56 6.32
CA ILE A 71 -4.37 -37.46 5.79
C ILE A 71 -4.95 -38.88 5.62
N VAL A 72 -5.75 -39.06 4.57
CA VAL A 72 -5.89 -40.32 3.82
C VAL A 72 -5.50 -40.02 2.37
N MET A 73 -4.27 -40.43 2.05
CA MET A 73 -3.62 -40.63 0.74
C MET A 73 -3.29 -39.43 -0.17
N PRO A 74 -2.14 -39.48 -0.89
CA PRO A 74 -1.47 -38.33 -1.47
C PRO A 74 -1.72 -38.21 -2.98
N HIS A 75 -2.32 -37.11 -3.42
CA HIS A 75 -2.20 -36.65 -4.79
C HIS A 75 -1.43 -35.33 -4.83
N THR A 76 -0.16 -35.46 -5.22
CA THR A 76 0.67 -34.47 -5.94
C THR A 76 0.11 -33.05 -5.98
N LEU A 77 0.47 -32.25 -4.96
CA LEU A 77 0.37 -30.81 -5.01
C LEU A 77 1.32 -30.26 -6.11
N PRO A 78 0.87 -29.32 -6.95
CA PRO A 78 1.73 -28.70 -7.94
C PRO A 78 2.81 -27.87 -7.26
N LYS A 79 4.06 -28.16 -7.61
CA LYS A 79 5.31 -27.63 -7.03
C LYS A 79 5.58 -26.14 -7.31
N ASN A 80 4.57 -25.34 -7.64
CA ASN A 80 4.71 -23.95 -8.13
C ASN A 80 3.84 -22.92 -7.39
N SER A 81 3.43 -23.16 -6.15
CA SER A 81 3.13 -22.05 -5.25
C SER A 81 4.45 -21.59 -4.65
N ALA A 82 5.03 -20.54 -5.24
CA ALA A 82 6.21 -19.87 -4.72
C ALA A 82 6.10 -19.74 -3.20
N PRO A 83 7.12 -20.16 -2.43
CA PRO A 83 7.14 -19.86 -1.02
C PRO A 83 7.23 -18.35 -0.92
N ASP A 84 6.11 -17.74 -0.54
CA ASP A 84 6.14 -16.80 0.58
C ASP A 84 7.25 -15.73 0.44
N LEU A 85 7.12 -14.91 -0.61
CA LEU A 85 7.99 -13.75 -0.85
C LEU A 85 7.93 -12.74 0.32
N LEU A 86 6.91 -12.86 1.18
CA LEU A 86 6.80 -12.12 2.43
C LEU A 86 7.71 -12.72 3.51
N SER A 87 7.75 -14.04 3.72
CA SER A 87 8.55 -14.64 4.81
C SER A 87 10.05 -14.66 4.54
N THR A 88 10.47 -14.70 3.27
CA THR A 88 11.90 -14.55 2.91
C THR A 88 12.39 -13.10 2.96
N LYS A 89 11.52 -12.09 2.80
CA LYS A 89 11.88 -10.67 2.97
C LYS A 89 11.80 -10.17 4.40
N ILE A 90 10.87 -10.68 5.21
CA ILE A 90 10.76 -10.30 6.64
C ILE A 90 12.05 -10.63 7.42
N PHE A 91 12.84 -11.61 6.95
CA PHE A 91 14.18 -11.94 7.48
C PHE A 91 15.31 -11.66 6.46
N GLY A 92 15.03 -10.94 5.37
CA GLY A 92 15.96 -10.72 4.28
C GLY A 92 17.04 -9.70 4.64
N VAL A 93 18.29 -10.03 4.33
CA VAL A 93 19.43 -9.11 4.44
C VAL A 93 19.18 -7.94 3.48
N TYR A 94 18.71 -6.80 3.99
CA TYR A 94 18.62 -5.57 3.21
C TYR A 94 20.00 -5.19 2.70
N SER A 95 20.07 -4.73 1.45
CA SER A 95 21.33 -4.22 0.91
C SER A 95 21.77 -2.96 1.66
N VAL A 96 23.08 -2.70 1.73
CA VAL A 96 23.60 -1.47 2.34
C VAL A 96 22.98 -0.23 1.70
N GLY A 97 22.72 -0.26 0.39
CA GLY A 97 22.05 0.83 -0.32
C GLY A 97 20.62 1.10 0.17
N GLU A 98 19.84 0.05 0.43
CA GLU A 98 18.47 0.17 0.98
C GLU A 98 18.47 0.73 2.39
N LEU A 99 19.46 0.33 3.22
CA LEU A 99 19.62 0.90 4.57
C LEU A 99 20.04 2.38 4.51
N LEU A 100 20.91 2.76 3.57
CA LEU A 100 21.29 4.16 3.36
C LEU A 100 20.12 5.02 2.87
N PHE A 101 19.12 4.44 2.21
CA PHE A 101 17.89 5.13 1.83
C PHE A 101 17.02 5.53 3.04
N LEU A 102 17.25 4.97 4.24
CA LEU A 102 16.54 5.39 5.45
C LEU A 102 16.92 6.80 5.91
N PHE A 103 18.17 7.21 5.71
CA PHE A 103 18.69 8.53 6.11
C PHE A 103 17.86 9.69 5.52
N PRO A 104 17.66 9.75 4.19
CA PRO A 104 16.86 10.80 3.59
C PRO A 104 15.38 10.71 3.95
N VAL A 105 14.83 9.51 4.16
CA VAL A 105 13.44 9.33 4.59
C VAL A 105 13.23 9.90 6.00
N ILE A 106 14.15 9.60 6.94
CA ILE A 106 14.11 10.16 8.29
C ILE A 106 14.30 11.69 8.24
N GLY A 107 15.28 12.18 7.48
CA GLY A 107 15.51 13.62 7.30
C GLY A 107 14.27 14.36 6.76
N PHE A 108 13.63 13.79 5.74
CA PHE A 108 12.38 14.29 5.17
C PHE A 108 11.26 14.32 6.22
N TYR A 109 11.11 13.26 7.00
CA TYR A 109 10.08 13.17 8.04
C TYR A 109 10.32 14.11 9.22
N ILE A 110 11.57 14.31 9.65
CA ILE A 110 11.91 15.33 10.64
C ILE A 110 11.53 16.71 10.12
N LYS A 111 11.87 17.03 8.86
CA LYS A 111 11.45 18.28 8.22
C LYS A 111 9.93 18.43 8.26
N LYS A 112 9.17 17.36 8.00
CA LYS A 112 7.71 17.35 8.02
C LYS A 112 7.11 17.48 9.43
N LEU A 113 7.77 16.99 10.47
CA LEU A 113 7.34 17.21 11.86
C LEU A 113 7.49 18.67 12.29
N ILE A 114 8.54 19.35 11.83
CA ILE A 114 8.80 20.75 12.19
C ILE A 114 7.98 21.69 11.29
N ILE A 115 7.97 21.43 9.98
CA ILE A 115 7.29 22.24 8.97
C ILE A 115 6.46 21.31 8.07
N PRO A 116 5.16 21.11 8.37
CA PRO A 116 4.31 20.13 7.68
C PRO A 116 4.01 20.52 6.22
N PHE A 117 4.24 21.77 5.84
CA PHE A 117 3.91 22.31 4.51
C PHE A 117 4.95 21.99 3.43
N PRO A 118 4.56 21.87 2.15
CA PRO A 118 3.17 21.78 1.66
C PRO A 118 2.56 20.41 1.98
N LEU A 119 1.27 20.35 2.33
CA LEU A 119 0.58 19.09 2.62
C LEU A 119 0.42 18.26 1.34
N ASN A 120 0.80 16.98 1.40
CA ASN A 120 0.75 16.10 0.25
C ASN A 120 0.20 14.71 0.63
N PHE A 121 -0.75 14.23 -0.18
CA PHE A 121 -1.39 12.94 0.04
C PHE A 121 -0.47 11.78 -0.34
N ALA A 122 0.25 11.92 -1.46
CA ALA A 122 1.18 10.92 -1.95
C ALA A 122 2.54 11.55 -2.23
N ILE A 123 3.56 11.11 -1.49
CA ILE A 123 4.94 11.54 -1.70
C ILE A 123 5.66 10.38 -2.38
N VAL A 124 5.91 10.56 -3.67
CA VAL A 124 6.56 9.54 -4.50
C VAL A 124 8.07 9.66 -4.40
N ASN A 125 8.58 10.89 -4.60
CA ASN A 125 10.00 11.17 -4.66
C ASN A 125 10.38 12.23 -3.63
N ILE A 126 11.58 12.08 -3.06
CA ILE A 126 12.20 13.05 -2.16
C ILE A 126 13.61 13.33 -2.67
N HIS A 127 14.14 14.51 -2.33
CA HIS A 127 15.50 14.89 -2.71
C HIS A 127 16.53 14.20 -1.81
N THR A 128 16.90 12.97 -2.15
CA THR A 128 17.73 12.06 -1.36
C THR A 128 18.97 12.73 -0.78
N ILE A 129 19.78 13.42 -1.60
CA ILE A 129 21.03 14.03 -1.14
C ILE A 129 20.79 15.08 -0.04
N VAL A 130 19.81 15.98 -0.25
CA VAL A 130 19.53 17.09 0.67
C VAL A 130 19.08 16.57 2.02
N TYR A 131 18.16 15.59 2.02
CA TYR A 131 17.65 15.05 3.27
C TYR A 131 18.64 14.12 3.97
N SER A 132 19.51 13.42 3.24
CA SER A 132 20.62 12.66 3.83
C SER A 132 21.60 13.59 4.54
N VAL A 133 22.03 14.67 3.89
CA VAL A 133 22.95 15.65 4.49
C VAL A 133 22.30 16.29 5.72
N PHE A 134 21.05 16.71 5.61
CA PHE A 134 20.29 17.28 6.72
C PHE A 134 20.23 16.32 7.93
N PHE A 135 19.90 15.04 7.70
CA PHE A 135 19.85 14.07 8.77
C PHE A 135 21.23 13.78 9.39
N SER A 136 22.26 13.64 8.56
CA SER A 136 23.65 13.43 9.04
C SER A 136 24.14 14.59 9.92
N LEU A 137 23.79 15.84 9.59
CA LEU A 137 24.10 17.00 10.43
C LEU A 137 23.38 16.92 11.79
N LEU A 138 22.12 16.50 11.83
CA LEU A 138 21.40 16.29 13.09
C LEU A 138 22.06 15.19 13.94
N CYS A 139 22.49 14.09 13.33
CA CYS A 139 23.23 13.03 14.01
C CYS A 139 24.57 13.55 14.58
N LEU A 140 25.30 14.37 13.82
CA LEU A 140 26.56 14.98 14.29
C LEU A 140 26.32 15.91 15.48
N ILE A 141 25.33 16.78 15.40
CA ILE A 141 24.93 17.65 16.53
C ILE A 141 24.58 16.80 17.75
N ASN A 142 23.81 15.73 17.55
CA ASN A 142 23.41 14.83 18.62
C ASN A 142 24.60 14.15 19.30
N LEU A 143 25.58 13.70 18.51
CA LEU A 143 26.83 13.11 19.02
C LEU A 143 27.62 14.14 19.84
N ILE A 144 27.73 15.39 19.37
CA ILE A 144 28.39 16.47 20.12
C ILE A 144 27.71 16.67 21.49
N PHE A 145 26.37 16.71 21.54
CA PHE A 145 25.64 16.81 22.82
C PHE A 145 25.86 15.61 23.74
N ALA A 146 25.98 14.41 23.19
CA ALA A 146 26.31 13.20 23.95
C ALA A 146 27.73 13.27 24.54
N CYS A 147 28.71 13.74 23.77
CA CYS A 147 30.09 13.95 24.23
C CYS A 147 30.18 14.97 25.38
N TYR A 148 29.35 16.01 25.36
CA TYR A 148 29.23 16.96 26.48
C TYR A 148 28.43 16.42 27.69
N ARG A 149 28.17 15.11 27.75
CA ARG A 149 27.42 14.41 28.82
C ARG A 149 26.01 14.96 29.06
N LYS A 150 25.40 15.62 28.08
CA LYS A 150 24.01 16.14 28.15
C LYS A 150 23.01 15.11 27.61
N TRP A 151 22.90 13.96 28.27
CA TRP A 151 22.18 12.76 27.78
C TRP A 151 20.70 12.92 27.44
N THR A 152 20.01 13.93 27.99
CA THR A 152 18.57 14.11 27.74
C THR A 152 18.25 14.34 26.25
N LEU A 153 19.01 15.19 25.56
CA LEU A 153 18.79 15.50 24.14
C LEU A 153 19.16 14.33 23.20
N PRO A 154 20.32 13.67 23.36
CA PRO A 154 20.65 12.45 22.63
C PRO A 154 19.60 11.37 22.75
N VAL A 155 19.17 11.08 23.97
CA VAL A 155 18.18 10.02 24.23
C VAL A 155 16.84 10.37 23.62
N PHE A 156 16.37 11.61 23.75
CA PHE A 156 15.14 12.04 23.10
C PHE A 156 15.20 11.93 21.58
N PHE A 157 16.32 12.31 20.97
CA PHE A 157 16.51 12.18 19.52
C PHE A 157 16.51 10.72 19.04
N ILE A 158 17.14 9.81 19.79
CA ILE A 158 17.09 8.37 19.51
C ILE A 158 15.65 7.86 19.60
N ILE A 159 14.91 8.23 20.66
CA ILE A 159 13.50 7.88 20.82
C ILE A 159 12.66 8.39 19.63
N LEU A 160 12.93 9.63 19.18
CA LEU A 160 12.29 10.20 18.01
C LEU A 160 12.61 9.39 16.74
N ILE A 161 13.87 9.00 16.52
CA ILE A 161 14.24 8.17 15.37
C ILE A 161 13.50 6.82 15.41
N LEU A 162 13.50 6.16 16.56
CA LEU A 162 12.83 4.87 16.75
C LEU A 162 11.33 4.96 16.51
N SER A 163 10.72 6.11 16.81
CA SER A 163 9.32 6.36 16.53
C SER A 163 8.98 6.38 15.03
N PHE A 164 9.95 6.59 14.14
CA PHE A 164 9.71 6.49 12.70
C PHE A 164 9.66 5.04 12.21
N SER A 165 10.02 4.04 13.03
CA SER A 165 10.12 2.65 12.58
C SER A 165 8.92 2.13 11.79
N PRO A 166 7.64 2.43 12.13
CA PRO A 166 6.51 2.00 11.31
C PRO A 166 6.56 2.60 9.89
N SER A 167 6.91 3.88 9.79
CA SER A 167 7.06 4.61 8.53
C SER A 167 8.23 4.09 7.69
N LEU A 168 9.33 3.70 8.33
CA LEU A 168 10.52 3.20 7.65
C LEU A 168 10.29 1.81 7.06
N LEU A 169 9.55 0.94 7.75
CA LEU A 169 9.14 -0.36 7.21
C LEU A 169 8.32 -0.20 5.93
N VAL A 170 7.39 0.76 5.91
CA VAL A 170 6.59 1.04 4.70
C VAL A 170 7.46 1.53 3.53
N ALA A 171 8.47 2.35 3.82
CA ALA A 171 9.39 2.86 2.81
C ALA A 171 10.30 1.76 2.21
N LEU A 172 10.71 0.76 3.01
CA LEU A 172 11.55 -0.35 2.57
C LEU A 172 10.76 -1.45 1.83
N ASP A 173 9.66 -1.91 2.41
CA ASP A 173 8.99 -3.14 1.95
C ASP A 173 7.99 -2.91 0.81
N LYS A 174 7.82 -1.66 0.35
CA LYS A 174 6.84 -1.29 -0.70
C LYS A 174 5.44 -1.85 -0.42
N VAL A 175 5.08 -2.02 0.86
CA VAL A 175 3.80 -2.60 1.30
C VAL A 175 2.64 -1.74 0.82
N ALA A 176 2.83 -0.42 0.88
CA ALA A 176 1.89 0.55 0.34
C ALA A 176 2.30 0.97 -1.07
N TRP A 177 1.32 1.37 -1.88
CA TRP A 177 1.57 1.93 -3.20
C TRP A 177 2.29 3.29 -3.11
N VAL A 178 2.15 4.02 -2.00
CA VAL A 178 2.94 5.22 -1.70
C VAL A 178 4.03 4.87 -0.69
N PRO A 179 5.32 5.04 -1.03
CA PRO A 179 6.42 4.75 -0.13
C PRO A 179 6.43 5.70 1.08
N MET A 180 6.03 6.96 0.89
CA MET A 180 6.05 7.99 1.93
C MET A 180 4.72 8.74 1.99
N ALA A 181 4.20 8.95 3.20
CA ALA A 181 2.96 9.69 3.40
C ALA A 181 2.94 10.36 4.77
N GLU A 182 2.27 11.51 4.86
CA GLU A 182 2.16 12.27 6.12
C GLU A 182 1.46 11.48 7.21
N ARG A 183 0.47 10.64 6.85
CA ARG A 183 -0.24 9.74 7.76
C ARG A 183 0.66 8.67 8.42
N TYR A 184 1.90 8.50 7.97
CA TYR A 184 2.85 7.60 8.63
C TYR A 184 3.48 8.26 9.87
N LEU A 185 3.42 9.59 10.00
CA LEU A 185 4.03 10.35 11.08
C LEU A 185 3.28 10.32 12.42
N TYR A 186 2.11 9.67 12.51
CA TYR A 186 1.26 9.78 13.71
C TYR A 186 1.97 9.40 15.01
N PHE A 187 2.78 8.33 14.99
CA PHE A 187 3.50 7.91 16.19
C PHE A 187 4.63 8.88 16.57
N SER A 188 5.42 9.30 15.58
CA SER A 188 6.49 10.28 15.78
C SER A 188 5.98 11.63 16.24
N LEU A 189 4.78 12.01 15.80
CA LEU A 189 4.12 13.23 16.26
C LEU A 189 3.84 13.17 17.77
N THR A 190 3.38 12.04 18.30
CA THR A 190 3.16 11.87 19.74
C THR A 190 4.46 12.06 20.54
N VAL A 191 5.55 11.43 20.10
CA VAL A 191 6.87 11.60 20.73
C VAL A 191 7.33 13.06 20.67
N MET A 192 7.16 13.70 19.51
CA MET A 192 7.49 15.12 19.32
C MET A 192 6.67 16.03 20.24
N SER A 193 5.37 15.77 20.40
CA SER A 193 4.50 16.53 21.30
C SER A 193 4.95 16.45 22.76
N ILE A 194 5.38 15.27 23.22
CA ILE A 194 5.97 15.10 24.57
C ILE A 194 7.25 15.93 24.69
N GLY A 195 8.12 15.89 23.68
CA GLY A 195 9.35 16.69 23.66
C GLY A 195 9.11 18.19 23.73
N ILE A 196 8.13 18.69 22.96
CA ILE A 196 7.72 20.10 22.97
C ILE A 196 7.16 20.48 24.36
N ALA A 197 6.32 19.63 24.96
CA ALA A 197 5.78 19.88 26.29
C ALA A 197 6.90 19.98 27.35
N MET A 198 7.88 19.06 27.30
CA MET A 198 9.07 19.10 28.17
C MET A 198 9.91 20.36 27.92
N LEU A 199 10.07 20.78 26.67
CA LEU A 199 10.78 22.01 26.32
C LEU A 199 10.10 23.25 26.92
N PHE A 200 8.77 23.36 26.79
CA PHE A 200 8.03 24.47 27.38
C PHE A 200 8.05 24.46 28.90
N GLN A 201 7.97 23.28 29.52
CA GLN A 201 8.13 23.15 30.96
C GLN A 201 9.52 23.64 31.40
N TRP A 202 10.58 23.25 30.67
CA TRP A 202 11.94 23.70 30.95
C TRP A 202 12.10 25.22 30.75
N MET A 203 11.54 25.79 29.69
CA MET A 203 11.53 27.24 29.42
C MET A 203 10.82 28.02 30.53
N TYR A 204 9.70 27.50 31.02
CA TYR A 204 8.96 28.10 32.13
C TYR A 204 9.74 28.03 33.45
N GLN A 205 10.24 26.85 33.83
CA GLN A 205 10.87 26.63 35.13
C GLN A 205 12.29 27.19 35.25
N TYR A 206 13.10 27.13 34.18
CA TYR A 206 14.54 27.43 34.25
C TYR A 206 14.95 28.69 33.50
N LYS A 207 14.18 29.12 32.51
CA LYS A 207 14.48 30.33 31.73
C LYS A 207 13.58 31.52 32.09
N ASN A 208 12.69 31.35 33.08
CA ASN A 208 11.73 32.36 33.53
C ASN A 208 10.94 32.99 32.37
N ILE A 209 10.68 32.23 31.30
CA ILE A 209 9.90 32.72 30.18
C ILE A 209 8.45 32.89 30.64
N HIS A 210 7.91 34.08 30.42
CA HIS A 210 6.58 34.44 30.90
C HIS A 210 5.50 33.50 30.31
N PRO A 211 4.58 32.92 31.11
CA PRO A 211 3.56 31.99 30.64
C PRO A 211 2.75 32.48 29.45
N LYS A 212 2.42 33.78 29.42
CA LYS A 212 1.71 34.41 28.30
C LYS A 212 2.43 34.21 26.95
N ILE A 213 3.76 34.27 26.91
CA ILE A 213 4.51 34.04 25.66
C ILE A 213 4.31 32.60 25.18
N ILE A 214 4.47 31.63 26.09
CA ILE A 214 4.28 30.21 25.78
C ILE A 214 2.85 29.94 25.29
N ILE A 215 1.85 30.46 26.00
CA ILE A 215 0.42 30.31 25.64
C ILE A 215 0.14 30.95 24.27
N THR A 216 0.61 32.18 24.04
CA THR A 216 0.43 32.86 22.74
C THR A 216 1.07 32.07 21.60
N THR A 217 2.31 31.57 21.78
CA THR A 217 2.97 30.73 20.78
C THR A 217 2.19 29.45 20.49
N LEU A 218 1.68 28.78 21.53
CA LEU A 218 0.83 27.59 21.38
C LEU A 218 -0.47 27.89 20.63
N ILE A 219 -1.15 29.00 20.96
CA ILE A 219 -2.38 29.41 20.29
C ILE A 219 -2.12 29.69 18.82
N ILE A 220 -1.05 30.41 18.48
CA ILE A 220 -0.68 30.69 17.08
C ILE A 220 -0.40 29.37 16.34
N PHE A 221 0.40 28.49 16.94
CA PHE A 221 0.75 27.19 16.34
C PHE A 221 -0.50 26.33 16.10
N LEU A 222 -1.39 26.22 17.10
CA LEU A 222 -2.64 25.45 16.98
C LEU A 222 -3.57 26.07 15.94
N SER A 223 -3.66 27.40 15.87
CA SER A 223 -4.51 28.11 14.91
C SER A 223 -4.05 27.85 13.48
N VAL A 224 -2.74 27.94 13.20
CA VAL A 224 -2.16 27.65 11.87
C VAL A 224 -2.47 26.21 11.45
N ASN A 225 -2.27 25.23 12.33
CA ASN A 225 -2.55 23.83 12.03
C ASN A 225 -4.05 23.56 11.87
N THR A 226 -4.90 24.21 12.66
CA THR A 226 -6.37 24.10 12.57
C THR A 226 -6.87 24.64 11.24
N ILE A 227 -6.45 25.85 10.87
CA ILE A 227 -6.78 26.48 9.58
C ILE A 227 -6.29 25.61 8.43
N SER A 228 -5.05 25.14 8.49
CA SER A 228 -4.50 24.23 7.46
C SER A 228 -5.30 22.94 7.34
N THR A 229 -5.74 22.36 8.45
CA THR A 229 -6.52 21.11 8.46
C THR A 229 -7.91 21.35 7.87
N PHE A 230 -8.53 22.48 8.21
CA PHE A 230 -9.82 22.90 7.65
C PHE A 230 -9.74 23.08 6.13
N TYR A 231 -8.72 23.79 5.63
CA TYR A 231 -8.50 23.92 4.18
C TYR A 231 -8.27 22.57 3.51
N ARG A 232 -7.51 21.69 4.17
CA ARG A 232 -7.22 20.36 3.65
C ARG A 232 -8.49 19.50 3.50
N GLN A 233 -9.53 19.72 4.31
CA GLN A 233 -10.78 19.00 4.20
C GLN A 233 -11.48 19.23 2.84
N PHE A 234 -11.30 20.39 2.22
CA PHE A 234 -11.83 20.66 0.87
C PHE A 234 -11.16 19.80 -0.19
N ASP A 235 -9.87 19.48 -0.03
CA ASP A 235 -9.17 18.57 -0.96
C ASP A 235 -9.73 17.14 -0.89
N PHE A 236 -10.25 16.73 0.27
CA PHE A 236 -10.84 15.39 0.50
C PHE A 236 -12.35 15.32 0.23
N LYS A 237 -12.96 16.40 -0.27
CA LYS A 237 -14.42 16.44 -0.52
C LYS A 237 -14.87 15.47 -1.61
N ASP A 238 -14.06 15.33 -2.66
CA ASP A 238 -14.34 14.50 -3.82
C ASP A 238 -13.06 13.91 -4.42
N ASP A 239 -13.21 12.78 -5.12
CA ASP A 239 -12.09 12.04 -5.73
C ASP A 239 -11.30 12.90 -6.74
N ARG A 240 -11.98 13.78 -7.48
CA ARG A 240 -11.31 14.64 -8.47
C ARG A 240 -10.43 15.68 -7.78
N SER A 241 -10.90 16.29 -6.70
CA SER A 241 -10.16 17.29 -5.93
C SER A 241 -8.89 16.71 -5.31
N ILE A 242 -8.98 15.54 -4.65
CA ILE A 242 -7.81 14.92 -4.01
C ILE A 242 -6.76 14.53 -5.06
N TRP A 243 -7.17 13.96 -6.19
CA TRP A 243 -6.24 13.53 -7.22
C TRP A 243 -5.67 14.69 -8.03
N ARG A 244 -6.44 15.76 -8.26
CA ARG A 244 -5.95 17.00 -8.88
C ARG A 244 -4.81 17.63 -8.06
N VAL A 245 -4.99 17.76 -6.74
CA VAL A 245 -3.95 18.32 -5.87
C VAL A 245 -2.76 17.37 -5.77
N THR A 246 -3.00 16.06 -5.73
CA THR A 246 -1.92 15.06 -5.72
C THR A 246 -1.11 15.08 -7.02
N LEU A 247 -1.77 15.26 -8.17
CA LEU A 247 -1.13 15.39 -9.48
C LEU A 247 -0.33 16.68 -9.60
N LYS A 248 -0.83 17.80 -9.07
CA LYS A 248 -0.08 19.07 -9.03
C LYS A 248 1.28 18.90 -8.33
N ASN A 249 1.33 18.08 -7.28
CA ASN A 249 2.58 17.80 -6.55
C ASN A 249 3.43 16.70 -7.19
N ASN A 250 2.86 15.87 -8.07
CA ASN A 250 3.53 14.72 -8.69
C ASN A 250 3.13 14.61 -10.18
N PRO A 251 3.44 15.60 -11.04
CA PRO A 251 2.84 15.75 -12.37
C PRO A 251 3.21 14.64 -13.37
N GLU A 252 4.32 13.95 -13.12
CA GLU A 252 4.85 12.89 -13.99
C GLU A 252 4.62 11.48 -13.43
N ASN A 253 4.00 11.35 -12.26
CA ASN A 253 3.78 10.02 -11.69
C ASN A 253 2.61 9.29 -12.37
N SER A 254 2.91 8.21 -13.08
CA SER A 254 1.90 7.44 -13.82
C SER A 254 0.78 6.86 -12.96
N MET A 255 1.08 6.44 -11.72
CA MET A 255 0.04 5.94 -10.81
C MET A 255 -0.94 7.04 -10.41
N VAL A 256 -0.44 8.25 -10.10
CA VAL A 256 -1.27 9.41 -9.80
C VAL A 256 -2.08 9.84 -11.02
N LEU A 257 -1.49 9.81 -12.22
CA LEU A 257 -2.20 10.07 -13.48
C LEU A 257 -3.34 9.07 -13.71
N CYS A 258 -3.12 7.77 -13.44
CA CYS A 258 -4.17 6.76 -13.56
C CYS A 258 -5.32 7.01 -12.56
N LEU A 259 -4.99 7.31 -11.31
CA LEU A 259 -5.97 7.57 -10.25
C LEU A 259 -6.75 8.87 -10.51
N TYR A 260 -6.07 9.89 -11.03
CA TYR A 260 -6.74 11.10 -11.50
C TYR A 260 -7.64 10.79 -12.70
N GLY A 261 -7.17 10.04 -13.69
CA GLY A 261 -7.95 9.61 -14.84
C GLY A 261 -9.22 8.84 -14.46
N GLN A 262 -9.17 8.02 -13.41
CA GLN A 262 -10.36 7.31 -12.89
C GLN A 262 -11.43 8.26 -12.32
N SER A 263 -11.03 9.44 -11.85
CA SER A 263 -11.94 10.49 -11.35
C SER A 263 -12.46 11.45 -12.44
N LEU A 264 -12.04 11.24 -13.70
CA LEU A 264 -12.40 12.07 -14.85
C LEU A 264 -13.33 11.34 -15.80
N GLU A 265 -13.95 12.10 -16.69
CA GLU A 265 -14.82 11.61 -17.75
C GLU A 265 -14.37 12.15 -19.12
N GLY A 266 -14.85 11.49 -20.19
CA GLY A 266 -14.61 11.89 -21.57
C GLY A 266 -13.13 12.06 -21.94
N LYS A 267 -12.83 13.10 -22.71
CA LYS A 267 -11.48 13.36 -23.26
C LYS A 267 -10.43 13.67 -22.20
N GLU A 268 -10.81 14.19 -21.03
CA GLU A 268 -9.84 14.45 -19.96
C GLU A 268 -9.31 13.12 -19.36
N LYS A 269 -10.19 12.12 -19.23
CA LYS A 269 -9.83 10.76 -18.81
C LYS A 269 -8.85 10.13 -19.79
N GLU A 270 -9.17 10.17 -21.08
CA GLU A 270 -8.31 9.66 -22.16
C GLU A 270 -6.90 10.25 -22.05
N LYS A 271 -6.77 11.58 -22.03
CA LYS A 271 -5.48 12.27 -21.92
C LYS A 271 -4.68 11.87 -20.68
N ALA A 272 -5.35 11.68 -19.54
CA ALA A 272 -4.66 11.27 -18.31
C ALA A 272 -4.07 9.86 -18.44
N PHE A 273 -4.82 8.91 -19.02
CA PHE A 273 -4.33 7.55 -19.27
C PHE A 273 -3.26 7.49 -20.36
N GLU A 274 -3.39 8.28 -21.44
CA GLU A 274 -2.36 8.40 -22.47
C GLU A 274 -1.04 8.89 -21.87
N LYS A 275 -1.08 9.95 -21.05
CA LYS A 275 0.12 10.45 -20.35
C LYS A 275 0.70 9.42 -19.39
N ALA A 276 -0.15 8.64 -18.70
CA ALA A 276 0.32 7.61 -17.77
C ALA A 276 1.04 6.45 -18.50
N VAL A 277 0.49 6.00 -19.63
CA VAL A 277 1.00 4.86 -20.42
C VAL A 277 2.23 5.24 -21.25
N SER A 278 2.32 6.49 -21.72
CA SER A 278 3.46 7.00 -22.49
C SER A 278 4.72 7.22 -21.65
N ASN A 279 4.58 7.37 -20.33
CA ASN A 279 5.73 7.46 -19.44
C ASN A 279 6.60 6.18 -19.55
N PRO A 280 7.92 6.30 -19.80
CA PRO A 280 8.81 5.14 -19.90
C PRO A 280 8.94 4.38 -18.59
N GLU A 281 8.81 5.04 -17.43
CA GLU A 281 9.02 4.40 -16.13
C GLU A 281 8.02 3.26 -15.87
N PRO A 282 8.50 2.08 -15.46
CA PRO A 282 7.61 0.97 -15.12
C PRO A 282 6.83 1.28 -13.84
N PHE A 283 5.53 1.03 -13.85
CA PHE A 283 4.67 1.20 -12.68
C PHE A 283 3.68 0.05 -12.52
N LYS A 284 3.21 -0.16 -11.27
CA LYS A 284 2.47 -1.35 -10.83
C LYS A 284 1.18 -1.64 -11.64
N TRP A 285 0.55 -0.62 -12.20
CA TRP A 285 -0.75 -0.71 -12.88
C TRP A 285 -0.65 -0.40 -14.37
N ARG A 286 0.52 -0.51 -14.99
CA ARG A 286 0.71 -0.18 -16.40
C ARG A 286 -0.20 -1.02 -17.31
N ASP A 287 -0.25 -2.33 -17.09
CA ASP A 287 -1.16 -3.24 -17.77
C ASP A 287 -2.64 -2.81 -17.66
N LYS A 288 -3.10 -2.49 -16.44
CA LYS A 288 -4.48 -2.06 -16.20
C LYS A 288 -4.80 -0.70 -16.81
N ALA A 289 -3.84 0.23 -16.75
CA ALA A 289 -3.96 1.55 -17.36
C ALA A 289 -4.07 1.44 -18.89
N THR A 290 -3.23 0.59 -19.50
CA THR A 290 -3.27 0.29 -20.94
C THR A 290 -4.60 -0.34 -21.34
N LEU A 291 -5.15 -1.29 -20.56
CA LEU A 291 -6.47 -1.86 -20.82
C LEU A 291 -7.59 -0.82 -20.66
N THR A 292 -7.48 0.07 -19.67
CA THR A 292 -8.48 1.15 -19.49
C THR A 292 -8.46 2.09 -20.69
N LEU A 293 -7.27 2.46 -21.17
CA LEU A 293 -7.12 3.25 -22.40
C LEU A 293 -7.67 2.51 -23.62
N ALA A 294 -7.43 1.20 -23.73
CA ALA A 294 -7.98 0.38 -24.80
C ALA A 294 -9.52 0.40 -24.80
N GLY A 295 -10.15 0.30 -23.63
CA GLY A 295 -11.60 0.43 -23.50
C GLY A 295 -12.13 1.79 -23.94
N ILE A 296 -11.41 2.87 -23.66
CA ILE A 296 -11.76 4.22 -24.14
C ILE A 296 -11.67 4.28 -25.68
N LYS A 297 -10.55 3.82 -26.26
CA LYS A 297 -10.37 3.79 -27.72
C LYS A 297 -11.40 2.90 -28.41
N MET A 298 -11.77 1.78 -27.77
CA MET A 298 -12.80 0.86 -28.25
C MET A 298 -14.17 1.55 -28.30
N ALA A 299 -14.53 2.30 -27.25
CA ALA A 299 -15.77 3.07 -27.21
C ALA A 299 -15.80 4.24 -28.22
N ASP A 300 -14.64 4.81 -28.53
CA ASP A 300 -14.49 5.84 -29.57
C ASP A 300 -14.48 5.28 -31.01
N GLY A 301 -14.70 3.97 -31.19
CA GLY A 301 -14.68 3.31 -32.50
C GLY A 301 -13.28 3.09 -33.09
N LYS A 302 -12.21 3.37 -32.33
CA LYS A 302 -10.81 3.16 -32.75
C LYS A 302 -10.36 1.73 -32.47
N TYR A 303 -11.02 0.77 -33.13
CA TYR A 303 -10.87 -0.67 -32.86
C TYR A 303 -9.42 -1.16 -32.98
N HIS A 304 -8.71 -0.76 -34.03
CA HIS A 304 -7.34 -1.19 -34.26
C HIS A 304 -6.38 -0.70 -33.17
N GLU A 305 -6.47 0.57 -32.76
CA GLU A 305 -5.68 1.12 -31.65
C GLU A 305 -6.00 0.40 -30.33
N ALA A 306 -7.29 0.14 -30.07
CA ALA A 306 -7.72 -0.58 -28.88
C ALA A 306 -7.12 -2.00 -28.81
N MET A 307 -7.12 -2.72 -29.94
CA MET A 307 -6.54 -4.06 -30.03
C MET A 307 -5.02 -4.05 -29.78
N GLN A 308 -4.29 -3.10 -30.36
CA GLN A 308 -2.86 -2.95 -30.10
C GLN A 308 -2.57 -2.69 -28.61
N LEU A 309 -3.40 -1.88 -27.95
CA LEU A 309 -3.27 -1.61 -26.52
C LEU A 309 -3.58 -2.86 -25.68
N ILE A 310 -4.59 -3.65 -26.06
CA ILE A 310 -4.90 -4.94 -25.40
C ILE A 310 -3.70 -5.88 -25.51
N ASP A 311 -3.15 -6.05 -26.71
CA ASP A 311 -1.99 -6.90 -26.93
C ASP A 311 -0.80 -6.43 -26.09
N HIS A 312 -0.53 -5.13 -26.08
CA HIS A 312 0.53 -4.54 -25.26
C HIS A 312 0.30 -4.76 -23.75
N ALA A 313 -0.93 -4.62 -23.25
CA ALA A 313 -1.22 -4.91 -21.85
C ALA A 313 -0.95 -6.38 -21.49
N LEU A 314 -1.26 -7.29 -22.41
CA LEU A 314 -1.02 -8.72 -22.25
C LEU A 314 0.45 -9.10 -22.44
N THR A 315 1.27 -8.33 -23.16
CA THR A 315 2.74 -8.54 -23.15
C THR A 315 3.35 -8.16 -21.80
N ILE A 316 2.81 -7.14 -21.12
CA ILE A 316 3.23 -6.75 -19.77
C ILE A 316 2.86 -7.83 -18.75
N LYS A 317 1.62 -8.33 -18.77
CA LYS A 317 1.17 -9.31 -17.77
C LYS A 317 0.03 -10.22 -18.27
N LYS A 318 0.32 -11.52 -18.36
CA LYS A 318 -0.59 -12.60 -18.80
C LYS A 318 -1.27 -13.32 -17.63
N ASN A 319 -2.12 -12.63 -16.87
CA ASN A 319 -2.88 -13.20 -15.75
C ASN A 319 -4.39 -13.27 -16.05
N TYR A 320 -5.13 -13.93 -15.15
CA TYR A 320 -6.59 -14.03 -15.23
C TYR A 320 -7.26 -12.67 -15.40
N GLU A 321 -6.89 -11.69 -14.56
CA GLU A 321 -7.57 -10.39 -14.51
C GLU A 321 -7.44 -9.63 -15.83
N ASN A 322 -6.27 -9.65 -16.47
CA ASN A 322 -6.05 -8.92 -17.72
C ASN A 322 -6.73 -9.59 -18.90
N TYR A 323 -6.69 -10.92 -18.99
CA TYR A 323 -7.43 -11.65 -20.02
C TYR A 323 -8.94 -11.45 -19.89
N TYR A 324 -9.46 -11.51 -18.66
CA TYR A 324 -10.88 -11.29 -18.41
C TYR A 324 -11.31 -9.86 -18.75
N HIS A 325 -10.51 -8.85 -18.37
CA HIS A 325 -10.80 -7.45 -18.68
C HIS A 325 -10.71 -7.15 -20.18
N ALA A 326 -9.70 -7.69 -20.87
CA ALA A 326 -9.60 -7.61 -22.34
C ALA A 326 -10.83 -8.22 -23.03
N ALA A 327 -11.23 -9.42 -22.60
CA ALA A 327 -12.43 -10.08 -23.13
C ALA A 327 -13.69 -9.25 -22.92
N THR A 328 -13.80 -8.59 -21.75
CA THR A 328 -14.94 -7.73 -21.40
C THR A 328 -14.99 -6.48 -22.30
N ILE A 329 -13.85 -5.81 -22.49
CA ILE A 329 -13.74 -4.63 -23.39
C ILE A 329 -14.21 -4.98 -24.81
N ILE A 330 -13.78 -6.14 -25.32
CA ILE A 330 -14.14 -6.60 -26.67
C ILE A 330 -15.61 -7.02 -26.74
N TYR A 331 -16.11 -7.72 -25.72
CA TYR A 331 -17.49 -8.23 -25.71
C TYR A 331 -18.55 -7.13 -25.57
N GLU A 332 -18.26 -6.10 -24.77
CA GLU A 332 -19.18 -5.03 -24.41
C GLU A 332 -19.11 -3.81 -25.33
N SER A 333 -18.22 -3.79 -26.31
CA SER A 333 -18.21 -2.69 -27.27
C SER A 333 -19.54 -2.62 -28.04
N ASP A 334 -19.88 -1.45 -28.57
CA ASP A 334 -21.04 -1.31 -29.45
C ASP A 334 -20.51 -1.06 -30.85
N ILE A 335 -20.57 -2.08 -31.70
CA ILE A 335 -20.10 -2.01 -33.09
C ILE A 335 -21.34 -2.16 -33.95
N GLU A 336 -21.67 -1.10 -34.70
CA GLU A 336 -22.87 -1.05 -35.54
C GLU A 336 -22.84 -2.06 -36.71
N ASP A 337 -21.64 -2.54 -37.09
CA ASP A 337 -21.47 -3.53 -38.14
C ASP A 337 -21.78 -4.97 -37.63
N ALA A 338 -22.96 -5.46 -37.99
CA ALA A 338 -23.43 -6.80 -37.67
C ALA A 338 -22.51 -7.92 -38.21
N ALA A 339 -21.79 -7.68 -39.32
CA ALA A 339 -20.84 -8.68 -39.85
C ALA A 339 -19.62 -8.81 -38.93
N PHE A 340 -19.19 -7.71 -38.31
CA PHE A 340 -18.06 -7.69 -37.38
C PHE A 340 -18.45 -8.16 -35.97
N GLU A 341 -19.75 -8.17 -35.65
CA GLU A 341 -20.26 -8.56 -34.34
C GLU A 341 -19.88 -10.01 -33.97
N LEU A 342 -20.05 -10.96 -34.90
CA LEU A 342 -19.76 -12.38 -34.66
C LEU A 342 -18.27 -12.64 -34.50
N GLU A 343 -17.43 -12.05 -35.36
CA GLU A 343 -15.97 -12.17 -35.28
C GLU A 343 -15.45 -11.64 -33.94
N ARG A 344 -15.92 -10.46 -33.54
CA ARG A 344 -15.59 -9.87 -32.23
C ARG A 344 -16.02 -10.74 -31.07
N ILE A 345 -17.23 -11.30 -31.10
CA ILE A 345 -17.74 -12.17 -30.03
C ILE A 345 -16.90 -13.45 -29.95
N ASP A 346 -16.48 -14.02 -31.08
CA ASP A 346 -15.57 -15.19 -31.10
C ASP A 346 -14.16 -14.83 -30.60
N LEU A 347 -13.65 -13.63 -30.90
CA LEU A 347 -12.40 -13.13 -30.33
C LEU A 347 -12.49 -12.97 -28.79
N ALA A 348 -13.58 -12.38 -28.29
CA ALA A 348 -13.82 -12.27 -26.85
C ALA A 348 -13.93 -13.65 -26.18
N LEU A 349 -14.55 -14.63 -26.84
CA LEU A 349 -14.59 -16.02 -26.38
C LEU A 349 -13.18 -16.58 -26.18
N GLY A 350 -12.27 -16.36 -27.14
CA GLY A 350 -10.87 -16.77 -27.04
C GLY A 350 -10.19 -16.20 -25.78
N TYR A 351 -10.38 -14.91 -25.50
CA TYR A 351 -9.82 -14.29 -24.30
C TYR A 351 -10.45 -14.79 -23.00
N PHE A 352 -11.76 -15.02 -22.94
CA PHE A 352 -12.39 -15.63 -21.77
C PHE A 352 -11.91 -17.07 -21.54
N GLN A 353 -11.66 -17.84 -22.60
CA GLN A 353 -11.07 -19.17 -22.50
C GLN A 353 -9.65 -19.12 -21.94
N GLU A 354 -8.82 -18.17 -22.36
CA GLU A 354 -7.48 -17.95 -21.78
C GLU A 354 -7.57 -17.54 -20.30
N ALA A 355 -8.48 -16.64 -19.94
CA ALA A 355 -8.73 -16.30 -18.54
C ALA A 355 -9.09 -17.56 -17.73
N TYR A 356 -10.03 -18.37 -18.23
CA TYR A 356 -10.46 -19.61 -17.60
C TYR A 356 -9.31 -20.62 -17.41
N LYS A 357 -8.39 -20.73 -18.38
CA LYS A 357 -7.18 -21.56 -18.26
C LYS A 357 -6.29 -21.10 -17.09
N LYS A 358 -6.21 -19.79 -16.83
CA LYS A 358 -5.45 -19.23 -15.69
C LYS A 358 -6.16 -19.45 -14.36
N ARG A 359 -7.48 -19.26 -14.32
CA ARG A 359 -8.28 -19.43 -13.10
C ARG A 359 -9.69 -19.91 -13.45
N LYS A 360 -10.03 -21.10 -12.95
CA LYS A 360 -11.32 -21.75 -13.18
C LYS A 360 -12.41 -21.18 -12.27
N THR A 361 -12.92 -19.99 -12.60
CA THR A 361 -14.00 -19.32 -11.85
C THR A 361 -15.38 -19.66 -12.45
N ALA A 362 -16.42 -19.67 -11.60
CA ALA A 362 -17.80 -19.88 -12.04
C ALA A 362 -18.22 -18.82 -13.06
N ASP A 363 -17.88 -17.55 -12.80
CA ASP A 363 -18.17 -16.43 -13.68
C ASP A 363 -17.56 -16.58 -15.09
N SER A 364 -16.29 -17.02 -15.20
CA SER A 364 -15.68 -17.27 -16.52
C SER A 364 -16.37 -18.39 -17.29
N ILE A 365 -16.74 -19.50 -16.64
CA ILE A 365 -17.48 -20.59 -17.31
C ILE A 365 -18.84 -20.07 -17.79
N TYR A 366 -19.51 -19.26 -16.96
CA TYR A 366 -20.80 -18.66 -17.29
C TYR A 366 -20.70 -17.75 -18.51
N LYS A 367 -19.75 -16.82 -18.52
CA LYS A 367 -19.49 -15.92 -19.66
C LYS A 367 -19.21 -16.70 -20.94
N ILE A 368 -18.32 -17.71 -20.88
CA ILE A 368 -18.04 -18.61 -22.02
C ILE A 368 -19.32 -19.27 -22.53
N ALA A 369 -20.14 -19.85 -21.64
CA ALA A 369 -21.37 -20.54 -22.03
C ALA A 369 -22.40 -19.59 -22.67
N THR A 370 -22.56 -18.38 -22.11
CA THR A 370 -23.47 -17.35 -22.67
C THR A 370 -23.00 -16.86 -24.04
N ILE A 371 -21.70 -16.73 -24.25
CA ILE A 371 -21.11 -16.34 -25.53
C ILE A 371 -21.29 -17.44 -26.57
N LEU A 372 -21.00 -18.69 -26.23
CA LEU A 372 -21.24 -19.85 -27.11
C LEU A 372 -22.71 -19.94 -27.54
N LYS A 373 -23.64 -19.67 -26.61
CA LYS A 373 -25.06 -19.60 -26.93
C LYS A 373 -25.37 -18.49 -27.95
N ARG A 374 -24.78 -17.29 -27.79
CA ARG A 374 -24.97 -16.16 -28.71
C ARG A 374 -24.38 -16.43 -30.09
N LEU A 375 -23.29 -17.19 -30.17
CA LEU A 375 -22.68 -17.66 -31.42
C LEU A 375 -23.43 -18.83 -32.08
N GLY A 376 -24.57 -19.28 -31.54
CA GLY A 376 -25.32 -20.43 -32.07
C GLY A 376 -24.69 -21.80 -31.77
N LYS A 377 -23.57 -21.85 -31.03
CA LYS A 377 -22.88 -23.09 -30.62
C LYS A 377 -23.60 -23.74 -29.42
N HIS A 378 -24.88 -24.08 -29.60
CA HIS A 378 -25.78 -24.52 -28.52
C HIS A 378 -25.30 -25.78 -27.78
N THR A 379 -24.73 -26.75 -28.49
CA THR A 379 -24.20 -27.99 -27.89
C THR A 379 -23.03 -27.69 -26.94
N GLU A 380 -22.08 -26.85 -27.38
CA GLU A 380 -20.94 -26.45 -26.55
C GLU A 380 -21.39 -25.59 -25.36
N ALA A 381 -22.34 -24.68 -25.57
CA ALA A 381 -22.93 -23.88 -24.51
C ALA A 381 -23.59 -24.77 -23.44
N ARG A 382 -24.36 -25.78 -23.85
CA ARG A 382 -25.00 -26.75 -22.95
C ARG A 382 -23.95 -27.49 -22.12
N ILE A 383 -22.87 -27.98 -22.74
CA ILE A 383 -21.77 -28.64 -22.03
C ILE A 383 -21.16 -27.71 -20.98
N LYS A 384 -20.93 -26.43 -21.31
CA LYS A 384 -20.35 -25.46 -20.37
C LYS A 384 -21.28 -25.08 -19.23
N PHE A 385 -22.58 -24.93 -19.48
CA PHE A 385 -23.55 -24.72 -18.41
C PHE A 385 -23.62 -25.93 -17.45
N GLN A 386 -23.59 -27.16 -17.98
CA GLN A 386 -23.52 -28.38 -17.17
C GLN A 386 -22.20 -28.47 -16.38
N GLU A 387 -21.06 -28.12 -16.99
CA GLU A 387 -19.76 -28.03 -16.32
C GLU A 387 -19.82 -27.07 -15.13
N LEU A 388 -20.45 -25.91 -15.30
CA LEU A 388 -20.62 -24.90 -14.25
C LEU A 388 -21.42 -25.44 -13.07
N ILE A 389 -22.59 -26.03 -13.33
CA ILE A 389 -23.47 -26.59 -12.28
C ILE A 389 -22.72 -27.68 -11.50
N LYS A 390 -21.99 -28.56 -12.20
CA LYS A 390 -21.24 -29.64 -11.58
C LYS A 390 -20.09 -29.13 -10.69
N ARG A 391 -19.34 -28.12 -11.15
CA ARG A 391 -18.14 -27.63 -10.44
C ARG A 391 -18.44 -26.58 -9.38
N HIS A 392 -19.48 -25.79 -9.58
CA HIS A 392 -19.84 -24.67 -8.70
C HIS A 392 -21.34 -24.70 -8.34
N PRO A 393 -21.85 -25.80 -7.75
CA PRO A 393 -23.28 -26.02 -7.53
C PRO A 393 -23.93 -24.98 -6.61
N LYS A 394 -23.15 -24.34 -5.71
CA LYS A 394 -23.62 -23.32 -4.79
C LYS A 394 -23.54 -21.88 -5.35
N SER A 395 -22.99 -21.69 -6.55
CA SER A 395 -22.86 -20.35 -7.14
C SER A 395 -24.19 -19.83 -7.69
N GLU A 396 -24.39 -18.50 -7.69
CA GLU A 396 -25.57 -17.90 -8.33
C GLU A 396 -25.63 -18.21 -9.83
N TYR A 397 -24.45 -18.26 -10.48
CA TYR A 397 -24.33 -18.64 -11.88
C TYR A 397 -24.82 -20.06 -12.18
N ALA A 398 -24.79 -21.00 -11.22
CA ALA A 398 -25.36 -22.33 -11.41
C ALA A 398 -26.88 -22.26 -11.56
N LYS A 399 -27.55 -21.47 -10.73
CA LYS A 399 -29.00 -21.22 -10.84
C LYS A 399 -29.37 -20.56 -12.17
N TYR A 400 -28.56 -19.61 -12.64
CA TYR A 400 -28.76 -18.99 -13.95
C TYR A 400 -28.53 -19.98 -15.10
N SER A 401 -27.52 -20.84 -14.98
CA SER A 401 -27.21 -21.89 -15.95
C SER A 401 -28.34 -22.90 -16.10
N GLU A 402 -28.97 -23.31 -15.00
CA GLU A 402 -30.15 -24.20 -15.03
C GLU A 402 -31.31 -23.58 -15.81
N LYS A 403 -31.55 -22.27 -15.66
CA LYS A 403 -32.57 -21.57 -16.45
C LYS A 403 -32.22 -21.61 -17.93
N HIS A 404 -30.97 -21.31 -18.30
CA HIS A 404 -30.55 -21.33 -19.70
C HIS A 404 -30.67 -22.72 -20.34
N LEU A 405 -30.38 -23.79 -19.59
CA LEU A 405 -30.51 -25.18 -20.05
C LEU A 405 -31.94 -25.62 -20.34
N ARG A 406 -32.95 -24.97 -19.77
CA ARG A 406 -34.37 -25.27 -20.10
C ARG A 406 -34.79 -24.73 -21.46
N TRP A 407 -34.05 -23.75 -21.99
CA TRP A 407 -34.35 -23.04 -23.25
C TRP A 407 -33.29 -23.29 -24.33
N LEU A 408 -32.41 -24.27 -24.12
CA LEU A 408 -31.35 -24.74 -25.03
C LEU A 408 -31.58 -26.21 -25.30
#